data_AF-A0A2S6F5S7-F1
#
_entry.id   AF-A0A2S6F5S7-F1
#
_cell.length_a   1.000
_cell.length_b   1.000
_cell.length_c   1.000
_cell.angle_alpha   90.00
_cell.angle_beta   90.00
_cell.angle_gamma   90.00
#
_symmetry.space_group_name_H-M   'P 1'
#
loop_
_entity.id
_entity.type
_entity.pdbx_description
1 polymer ?
#
loop_
_entity_poly.entity_id
_entity_poly.type
_entity_poly.pdbx_seq_one_letter_code
_entity_poly.pdbx_strand_id
1 'polypeptide(L)'
;MLMSMSKFIEWVEQVDPYAVQRIALYKSLFIATIMAYVYWVFRPTNFTAFFSPFLLVRFYESPSLASFKEKEHFLIFIGVVVILLSTSFYLVYPFRVVFFFFSVIALTSVYFYVLKKYLSLKNVTMLIVASGATILSTEPPANCQIVYDIIGSSALSMIAIFICLRFFPNQYLRVWKRAMAKFIQSLELDIEKSFSHRGLRFMQEEMINLSVIRQYRRLIPKKYMIFTQKISINIRNIQFSLDNLYYEGENQAFWHEVKENLYRLRCAIKANTSCDDPIMSILPETKLQQYVMRCLQQAFSKWNQLCIILQH
;
A
#
# COMPACT_ATOMS: atom_id res chain seq x y z
N MET A 1 -13.45 0.77 30.73
CA MET A 1 -12.15 0.10 30.95
C MET A 1 -11.12 0.79 30.06
N LEU A 2 -10.38 1.76 30.60
CA LEU A 2 -9.43 2.57 29.84
C LEU A 2 -8.16 1.74 29.61
N MET A 3 -7.94 1.32 28.37
CA MET A 3 -6.68 0.69 27.96
C MET A 3 -5.54 1.71 28.16
N SER A 4 -4.48 1.35 28.88
CA SER A 4 -3.32 2.22 29.04
C SER A 4 -2.73 2.57 27.67
N MET A 5 -2.24 3.79 27.48
CA MET A 5 -1.70 4.26 26.18
C MET A 5 -0.64 3.32 25.60
N SER A 6 0.17 2.67 26.46
CA SER A 6 1.14 1.65 26.04
C SER A 6 0.50 0.42 25.41
N LYS A 7 -0.52 -0.16 26.05
CA LYS A 7 -1.29 -1.29 25.53
C LYS A 7 -1.99 -0.94 24.23
N PHE A 8 -2.48 0.29 24.10
CA PHE A 8 -3.07 0.78 22.85
C PHE A 8 -2.06 0.86 21.71
N ILE A 9 -0.86 1.39 21.97
CA ILE A 9 0.20 1.43 20.97
C ILE A 9 0.58 0.01 20.53
N GLU A 10 0.77 -0.90 21.49
CA GLU A 10 1.08 -2.32 21.19
C GLU A 10 -0.01 -2.98 20.37
N TRP A 11 -1.28 -2.80 20.74
CA TRP A 11 -2.41 -3.33 19.99
C TRP A 11 -2.47 -2.77 18.56
N VAL A 12 -2.25 -1.47 18.39
CA VAL A 12 -2.18 -0.84 17.06
C VAL A 12 -1.01 -1.39 16.23
N GLU A 13 0.12 -1.69 16.85
CA GLU A 13 1.27 -2.31 16.16
C GLU A 13 1.08 -3.79 15.82
N GLN A 14 0.20 -4.49 16.55
CA GLN A 14 -0.23 -5.85 16.21
C GLN A 14 -1.20 -5.85 15.03
N VAL A 15 -2.20 -4.96 15.03
CA VAL A 15 -3.26 -4.91 13.99
C VAL A 15 -2.77 -4.29 12.69
N ASP A 16 -1.97 -3.22 12.77
CA ASP A 16 -1.40 -2.53 11.60
C ASP A 16 0.12 -2.40 11.71
N PRO A 17 0.86 -3.51 11.52
CA PRO A 17 2.31 -3.55 11.74
C PRO A 17 3.08 -2.61 10.81
N TYR A 18 2.57 -2.39 9.60
CA TYR A 18 3.23 -1.59 8.55
C TYR A 18 2.71 -0.15 8.45
N ALA A 19 1.74 0.26 9.28
CA ALA A 19 1.09 1.57 9.24
C ALA A 19 0.24 1.84 7.98
N VAL A 20 -0.17 0.81 7.24
CA VAL A 20 -0.94 0.94 5.99
C VAL A 20 -2.34 1.46 6.28
N GLN A 21 -3.02 0.88 7.27
CA GLN A 21 -4.38 1.28 7.64
C GLN A 21 -4.38 2.68 8.25
N ARG A 22 -3.35 3.01 9.04
CA ARG A 22 -3.15 4.37 9.57
C ARG A 22 -3.03 5.41 8.48
N ILE A 23 -2.20 5.17 7.47
CA ILE A 23 -2.06 6.08 6.31
C ILE A 23 -3.39 6.20 5.56
N ALA A 24 -4.07 5.09 5.32
CA ALA A 24 -5.37 5.09 4.65
C ALA A 24 -6.43 5.89 5.42
N LEU A 25 -6.43 5.79 6.76
CA LEU A 25 -7.33 6.55 7.64
C LEU A 25 -7.03 8.06 7.62
N TYR A 26 -5.76 8.46 7.73
CA TYR A 26 -5.41 9.88 7.63
C TYR A 26 -5.80 10.46 6.27
N LYS A 27 -5.58 9.68 5.20
CA LYS A 27 -5.95 10.08 3.86
C LYS A 27 -7.46 10.19 3.68
N SER A 28 -8.24 9.23 4.20
CA SER A 28 -9.69 9.26 4.10
C SER A 28 -10.29 10.42 4.90
N LEU A 29 -9.79 10.70 6.11
CA LEU A 29 -10.20 11.87 6.90
C LEU A 29 -9.90 13.18 6.17
N PHE A 30 -8.70 13.32 5.60
CA PHE A 30 -8.35 14.49 4.80
C PHE A 30 -9.31 14.70 3.62
N ILE A 31 -9.57 13.65 2.83
CA ILE A 31 -10.51 13.73 1.71
C ILE A 31 -11.92 14.07 2.20
N ALA A 32 -12.39 13.42 3.27
CA ALA A 32 -13.72 13.67 3.83
C ALA A 32 -13.89 15.12 4.29
N THR A 33 -12.89 15.70 4.95
CA THR A 33 -12.92 17.11 5.38
C THR A 33 -12.99 18.07 4.20
N ILE A 34 -12.14 17.90 3.19
CA ILE A 34 -12.16 18.77 2.00
C ILE A 34 -13.49 18.65 1.27
N MET A 35 -14.01 17.43 1.14
CA MET A 35 -15.25 17.20 0.45
C MET A 35 -16.46 17.80 1.17
N ALA A 36 -16.46 17.86 2.50
CA ALA A 36 -17.48 18.60 3.25
C ALA A 36 -17.43 20.09 2.91
N TYR A 37 -16.23 20.69 2.79
CA TYR A 37 -16.08 22.07 2.33
C TYR A 37 -16.55 22.26 0.88
N VAL A 38 -16.18 21.35 -0.04
CA VAL A 38 -16.65 21.39 -1.44
C VAL A 38 -18.18 21.32 -1.48
N TYR A 39 -18.79 20.44 -0.69
CA TYR A 39 -20.24 20.33 -0.59
C TYR A 39 -20.87 21.63 -0.09
N TRP A 40 -20.34 22.26 0.96
CA TRP A 40 -20.88 23.52 1.49
C TRP A 40 -20.75 24.70 0.53
N VAL A 41 -19.68 24.76 -0.26
CA VAL A 41 -19.42 25.85 -1.21
C VAL A 41 -20.27 25.69 -2.46
N PHE A 42 -20.24 24.51 -3.10
CA PHE A 42 -20.89 24.29 -4.38
C PHE A 42 -22.35 23.84 -4.27
N ARG A 43 -22.75 23.29 -3.11
CA ARG A 43 -24.09 22.80 -2.81
C ARG A 43 -24.69 21.98 -3.98
N PRO A 44 -24.07 20.85 -4.34
CA PRO A 44 -24.52 20.04 -5.46
C PRO A 44 -25.98 19.62 -5.25
N THR A 45 -26.75 19.72 -6.32
CA THR A 45 -28.21 19.47 -6.36
C THR A 45 -28.55 18.01 -6.04
N ASN A 46 -27.67 17.07 -6.40
CA ASN A 46 -27.87 15.64 -6.14
C ASN A 46 -26.87 15.12 -5.10
N PHE A 47 -27.32 14.98 -3.86
CA PHE A 47 -26.52 14.51 -2.72
C PHE A 47 -25.99 13.09 -2.94
N THR A 48 -26.83 12.15 -3.38
CA THR A 48 -26.42 10.74 -3.53
C THR A 48 -25.37 10.59 -4.64
N ALA A 49 -25.52 11.33 -5.74
CA ALA A 49 -24.54 11.36 -6.83
C ALA A 49 -23.19 11.97 -6.41
N PHE A 50 -23.19 12.94 -5.49
CA PHE A 50 -21.97 13.53 -4.94
C PHE A 50 -21.21 12.58 -4.01
N PHE A 51 -21.91 11.77 -3.20
CA PHE A 51 -21.27 10.89 -2.22
C PHE A 51 -21.00 9.47 -2.72
N SER A 52 -21.71 8.98 -3.75
CA SER A 52 -21.52 7.62 -4.26
C SER A 52 -20.07 7.26 -4.63
N PRO A 53 -19.24 8.16 -5.18
CA PRO A 53 -17.88 7.78 -5.58
C PRO A 53 -16.95 7.47 -4.40
N PHE A 54 -17.24 7.96 -3.18
CA PHE A 54 -16.45 7.65 -1.98
C PHE A 54 -16.39 6.17 -1.65
N LEU A 55 -17.47 5.43 -1.92
CA LEU A 55 -17.53 4.00 -1.68
C LEU A 55 -16.43 3.26 -2.46
N LEU A 56 -16.02 3.82 -3.60
CA LEU A 56 -15.06 3.23 -4.52
C LEU A 56 -13.63 3.73 -4.30
N VAL A 57 -13.45 4.92 -3.68
CA VAL A 57 -12.13 5.47 -3.36
C VAL A 57 -11.32 4.54 -2.46
N ARG A 58 -11.96 3.72 -1.61
CA ARG A 58 -11.27 2.74 -0.77
C ARG A 58 -10.34 1.82 -1.58
N PHE A 59 -10.73 1.46 -2.80
CA PHE A 59 -9.93 0.57 -3.66
C PHE A 59 -8.68 1.23 -4.23
N TYR A 60 -8.58 2.57 -4.22
CA TYR A 60 -7.35 3.29 -4.55
C TYR A 60 -6.18 2.90 -3.63
N GLU A 61 -6.46 2.63 -2.36
CA GLU A 61 -5.45 2.20 -1.37
C GLU A 61 -5.19 0.68 -1.39
N SER A 62 -5.82 -0.07 -2.30
CA SER A 62 -5.55 -1.49 -2.43
C SER A 62 -4.07 -1.75 -2.77
N PRO A 63 -3.40 -2.70 -2.09
CA PRO A 63 -2.02 -3.08 -2.41
C PRO A 63 -1.90 -3.77 -3.77
N SER A 64 -3.03 -4.14 -4.39
CA SER A 64 -3.08 -4.73 -5.72
C SER A 64 -2.74 -3.75 -6.85
N LEU A 65 -2.79 -2.44 -6.59
CA LEU A 65 -2.41 -1.39 -7.52
C LEU A 65 -0.95 -0.99 -7.24
N ALA A 66 -0.04 -1.40 -8.12
CA ALA A 66 1.39 -1.38 -7.83
C ALA A 66 2.03 -0.01 -8.07
N SER A 67 1.40 0.91 -8.80
CA SER A 67 1.98 2.22 -9.12
C SER A 67 0.96 3.35 -9.02
N PHE A 68 1.43 4.59 -8.78
CA PHE A 68 0.57 5.77 -8.82
C PHE A 68 -0.15 5.93 -10.16
N LYS A 69 0.53 5.62 -11.27
CA LYS A 69 -0.07 5.67 -12.61
C LYS A 69 -1.24 4.68 -12.74
N GLU A 70 -1.08 3.45 -12.25
CA GLU A 70 -2.17 2.47 -12.21
C GLU A 70 -3.32 2.93 -11.32
N LYS A 71 -3.01 3.50 -10.14
CA LYS A 71 -4.01 4.04 -9.21
C LYS A 71 -4.80 5.20 -9.81
N GLU A 72 -4.14 6.11 -10.51
CA GLU A 72 -4.79 7.24 -11.21
C GLU A 72 -5.67 6.76 -12.36
N HIS A 73 -5.17 5.87 -13.23
CA HIS A 73 -5.98 5.30 -14.31
C HIS A 73 -7.20 4.54 -13.78
N PHE A 74 -7.04 3.79 -12.69
CA PHE A 74 -8.14 3.09 -12.05
C PHE A 74 -9.19 4.05 -11.48
N LEU A 75 -8.76 5.15 -10.85
CA LEU A 75 -9.66 6.17 -10.33
C LEU A 75 -10.45 6.87 -11.45
N ILE A 76 -9.79 7.20 -12.55
CA ILE A 76 -10.44 7.78 -13.74
C ILE A 76 -11.44 6.79 -14.33
N PHE A 77 -11.05 5.51 -14.47
CA PHE A 77 -11.94 4.45 -14.95
C PHE A 77 -13.19 4.33 -14.08
N ILE A 78 -13.03 4.26 -12.75
CA ILE A 78 -14.16 4.23 -11.81
C ILE A 78 -15.06 5.45 -12.00
N GLY A 79 -14.49 6.66 -12.05
CA GLY A 79 -15.26 7.89 -12.20
C GLY A 79 -16.13 7.87 -13.44
N VAL A 80 -15.52 7.55 -14.59
CA VAL A 80 -16.23 7.48 -15.87
C VAL A 80 -17.33 6.42 -15.84
N VAL A 81 -17.03 5.20 -15.38
CA VAL A 81 -18.01 4.11 -15.37
C VAL A 81 -19.15 4.39 -14.39
N VAL A 82 -18.89 4.96 -13.22
CA VAL A 82 -19.93 5.33 -12.26
C VAL A 82 -20.85 6.40 -12.85
N ILE A 83 -20.29 7.44 -13.49
CA ILE A 83 -21.09 8.47 -14.16
C ILE A 83 -21.97 7.86 -15.26
N LEU A 84 -21.39 7.02 -16.12
CA LEU A 84 -22.11 6.36 -17.21
C LEU A 84 -23.21 5.42 -16.70
N LEU A 85 -22.91 4.61 -15.69
CA LEU A 85 -23.90 3.70 -15.08
C LEU A 85 -25.00 4.48 -14.37
N SER A 86 -24.65 5.49 -13.58
CA SER A 86 -25.63 6.31 -12.85
C SER A 86 -26.62 6.99 -13.78
N THR A 87 -26.11 7.58 -14.86
CA THR A 87 -26.94 8.27 -15.86
C THR A 87 -27.78 7.30 -16.69
N SER A 88 -27.17 6.21 -17.19
CA SER A 88 -27.90 5.21 -17.98
C SER A 88 -28.93 4.44 -17.15
N PHE A 89 -28.61 4.08 -15.90
CA PHE A 89 -29.56 3.43 -15.00
C PHE A 89 -30.74 4.33 -14.71
N TYR A 90 -30.51 5.60 -14.36
CA TYR A 90 -31.57 6.57 -14.15
C TYR A 90 -32.48 6.76 -15.37
N LEU A 91 -31.91 6.86 -16.58
CA LEU A 91 -32.68 7.04 -17.82
C LEU A 91 -33.51 5.82 -18.21
N VAL A 92 -32.97 4.61 -18.03
CA VAL A 92 -33.61 3.36 -18.45
C VAL A 92 -34.54 2.80 -17.38
N TYR A 93 -34.38 3.21 -16.11
CA TYR A 93 -35.15 2.73 -14.96
C TYR A 93 -36.68 2.66 -15.16
N PRO A 94 -37.34 3.65 -15.82
CA PRO A 94 -38.78 3.59 -16.03
C PRO A 94 -39.23 2.36 -16.84
N PHE A 95 -38.35 1.83 -17.70
CA PHE A 95 -38.62 0.69 -18.57
C PHE A 95 -38.15 -0.62 -17.92
N ARG A 96 -38.91 -1.12 -16.93
CA ARG A 96 -38.51 -2.25 -16.05
C ARG A 96 -37.90 -3.48 -16.77
N VAL A 97 -38.50 -3.93 -17.88
CA VAL A 97 -38.01 -5.11 -18.64
C VAL A 97 -36.69 -4.77 -19.34
N VAL A 98 -36.62 -3.63 -20.02
CA VAL A 98 -35.41 -3.15 -20.69
C VAL A 98 -34.29 -2.91 -19.69
N PHE A 99 -34.61 -2.33 -18.54
CA PHE A 99 -33.69 -2.08 -17.44
C PHE A 99 -33.07 -3.37 -16.89
N PHE A 100 -33.85 -4.44 -16.76
CA PHE A 100 -33.32 -5.74 -16.32
C PHE A 100 -32.24 -6.26 -17.28
N PHE A 101 -32.54 -6.36 -18.58
CA PHE A 101 -31.57 -6.83 -19.57
C PHE A 101 -30.38 -5.88 -19.70
N PHE A 102 -30.62 -4.56 -19.65
CA PHE A 102 -29.55 -3.56 -19.66
C PHE A 102 -28.61 -3.71 -18.46
N SER A 103 -29.15 -3.93 -17.27
CA SER A 103 -28.37 -4.11 -16.05
C SER A 103 -27.50 -5.37 -16.10
N VAL A 104 -28.02 -6.47 -16.66
CA VAL A 104 -27.24 -7.71 -16.88
C VAL A 104 -26.10 -7.46 -17.87
N ILE A 105 -26.35 -6.78 -18.98
CA ILE A 105 -25.32 -6.43 -19.98
C ILE A 105 -24.26 -5.51 -19.37
N ALA A 106 -24.68 -4.48 -18.63
CA ALA A 106 -23.79 -3.52 -17.96
C ALA A 106 -22.90 -4.22 -16.92
N LEU A 107 -23.49 -5.06 -16.06
CA LEU A 107 -22.75 -5.87 -15.09
C LEU A 107 -21.72 -6.77 -15.79
N THR A 108 -22.15 -7.50 -16.83
CA THR A 108 -21.29 -8.42 -17.58
C THR A 108 -20.13 -7.69 -18.24
N SER A 109 -20.40 -6.54 -18.86
CA SER A 109 -19.40 -5.70 -19.53
C SER A 109 -18.36 -5.15 -18.54
N VAL A 110 -18.83 -4.58 -17.43
CA VAL A 110 -17.95 -4.07 -16.36
C VAL A 110 -17.15 -5.22 -15.74
N TYR A 111 -17.77 -6.37 -15.52
CA TYR A 111 -17.13 -7.56 -14.97
C TYR A 111 -15.98 -8.05 -15.85
N PHE A 112 -16.22 -8.29 -17.14
CA PHE A 112 -15.18 -8.74 -18.05
C PHE A 112 -14.07 -7.70 -18.25
N TYR A 113 -14.41 -6.41 -18.26
CA TYR A 113 -13.41 -5.36 -18.35
C TYR A 113 -12.49 -5.35 -17.11
N VAL A 114 -13.07 -5.36 -15.90
CA VAL A 114 -12.30 -5.41 -14.66
C VAL A 114 -11.51 -6.70 -14.57
N LEU A 115 -12.06 -7.85 -14.97
CA LEU A 115 -11.34 -9.12 -14.98
C LEU A 115 -10.12 -9.08 -15.91
N LYS A 116 -10.24 -8.46 -17.09
CA LYS A 116 -9.15 -8.31 -18.07
C LYS A 116 -8.05 -7.34 -17.63
N LYS A 117 -8.40 -6.23 -16.97
CA LYS A 117 -7.46 -5.14 -16.64
C LYS A 117 -7.01 -5.10 -15.18
N TYR A 118 -7.85 -5.56 -14.27
CA TYR A 118 -7.70 -5.46 -12.82
C TYR A 118 -8.18 -6.74 -12.12
N LEU A 119 -7.65 -7.90 -12.53
CA LEU A 119 -8.07 -9.23 -12.04
C LEU A 119 -8.14 -9.33 -10.50
N SER A 120 -7.17 -8.75 -9.81
CA SER A 120 -7.06 -8.71 -8.35
C SER A 120 -8.17 -7.91 -7.67
N LEU A 121 -8.90 -7.09 -8.43
CA LEU A 121 -9.98 -6.21 -7.99
C LEU A 121 -11.35 -6.64 -8.54
N LYS A 122 -11.53 -7.91 -8.90
CA LYS A 122 -12.81 -8.42 -9.44
C LYS A 122 -14.04 -8.06 -8.59
N ASN A 123 -13.89 -7.99 -7.26
CA ASN A 123 -14.97 -7.65 -6.33
C ASN A 123 -15.45 -6.18 -6.44
N VAL A 124 -14.66 -5.31 -7.07
CA VAL A 124 -15.01 -3.89 -7.28
C VAL A 124 -16.20 -3.75 -8.23
N THR A 125 -16.38 -4.71 -9.14
CA THR A 125 -17.45 -4.71 -10.16
C THR A 125 -18.83 -4.54 -9.53
N MET A 126 -19.16 -5.35 -8.52
CA MET A 126 -20.42 -5.28 -7.80
C MET A 126 -20.61 -3.92 -7.12
N LEU A 127 -19.54 -3.35 -6.53
CA LEU A 127 -19.63 -2.06 -5.86
C LEU A 127 -19.82 -0.90 -6.85
N ILE A 128 -19.21 -0.97 -8.04
CA ILE A 128 -19.40 0.00 -9.12
C ILE A 128 -20.86 0.00 -9.56
N VAL A 129 -21.44 -1.18 -9.82
CA VAL A 129 -22.83 -1.32 -10.25
C VAL A 129 -23.79 -0.88 -9.14
N ALA A 130 -23.55 -1.29 -7.89
CA ALA A 130 -24.33 -0.87 -6.74
C ALA A 130 -24.30 0.66 -6.57
N SER A 131 -23.13 1.29 -6.75
CA SER A 131 -22.99 2.74 -6.67
C SER A 131 -23.82 3.45 -7.74
N GLY A 132 -23.83 2.93 -8.98
CA GLY A 132 -24.70 3.45 -10.04
C GLY A 132 -26.20 3.29 -9.73
N ALA A 133 -26.58 2.24 -9.02
CA ALA A 133 -27.97 1.98 -8.63
C ALA A 133 -28.48 2.87 -7.48
N THR A 134 -27.59 3.54 -6.72
CA THR A 134 -28.01 4.42 -5.60
C THR A 134 -28.84 5.63 -6.03
N ILE A 135 -28.82 5.96 -7.32
CA ILE A 135 -29.49 7.12 -7.90
C ILE A 135 -30.85 6.75 -8.51
N LEU A 136 -31.24 5.47 -8.47
CA LEU A 136 -32.52 5.01 -9.02
C LEU A 136 -33.76 5.59 -8.32
N SER A 137 -33.62 6.07 -7.08
CA SER A 137 -34.69 6.68 -6.30
C SER A 137 -34.90 8.17 -6.55
N THR A 138 -34.16 8.78 -7.49
CA THR A 138 -34.31 10.23 -7.78
C THR A 138 -35.51 10.50 -8.67
N GLU A 139 -36.32 11.49 -8.28
CA GLU A 139 -37.52 11.93 -9.00
C GLU A 139 -37.36 13.38 -9.51
N PRO A 140 -38.10 13.79 -10.56
CA PRO A 140 -38.91 12.97 -11.48
C PRO A 140 -38.07 12.02 -12.35
N PRO A 141 -38.60 10.86 -12.79
CA PRO A 141 -37.84 9.92 -13.61
C PRO A 141 -37.51 10.46 -15.02
N ALA A 142 -36.35 10.07 -15.55
CA ALA A 142 -35.92 10.34 -16.93
C ALA A 142 -35.90 11.82 -17.39
N ASN A 143 -35.74 12.75 -16.46
CA ASN A 143 -35.55 14.17 -16.76
C ASN A 143 -34.08 14.50 -17.10
N CYS A 144 -33.85 15.20 -18.21
CA CYS A 144 -32.54 15.67 -18.65
C CYS A 144 -31.84 16.59 -17.62
N GLN A 145 -32.60 17.44 -16.91
CA GLN A 145 -32.02 18.33 -15.88
C GLN A 145 -31.35 17.51 -14.77
N ILE A 146 -32.01 16.44 -14.31
CA ILE A 146 -31.47 15.55 -13.29
C ILE A 146 -30.25 14.79 -13.82
N VAL A 147 -30.20 14.45 -15.11
CA VAL A 147 -28.99 13.86 -15.71
C VAL A 147 -27.82 14.84 -15.61
N TYR A 148 -28.02 16.12 -15.94
CA TYR A 148 -26.98 17.14 -15.77
C TYR A 148 -26.56 17.28 -14.30
N ASP A 149 -27.51 17.26 -13.37
CA ASP A 149 -27.23 17.32 -11.93
C ASP A 149 -26.44 16.11 -11.42
N ILE A 150 -26.77 14.90 -11.89
CA ILE A 150 -26.04 13.66 -11.58
C ILE A 150 -24.61 13.76 -12.09
N ILE A 151 -24.42 14.11 -13.37
CA ILE A 151 -23.09 14.24 -13.99
C ILE A 151 -22.28 15.31 -13.28
N GLY A 152 -22.86 16.49 -13.05
CA GLY A 152 -22.18 17.60 -12.39
C GLY A 152 -21.75 17.26 -10.96
N SER A 153 -22.65 16.68 -10.17
CA SER A 153 -22.39 16.32 -8.77
C SER A 153 -21.33 15.22 -8.64
N SER A 154 -21.43 14.17 -9.45
CA SER A 154 -20.46 13.07 -9.46
C SER A 154 -19.11 13.49 -10.04
N ALA A 155 -19.08 14.29 -11.11
CA ALA A 155 -17.83 14.84 -11.65
C ALA A 155 -17.14 15.77 -10.64
N LEU A 156 -17.89 16.66 -9.98
CA LEU A 156 -17.36 17.56 -8.95
C LEU A 156 -16.67 16.77 -7.83
N SER A 157 -17.33 15.73 -7.32
CA SER A 157 -16.76 14.87 -6.28
C SER A 157 -15.50 14.14 -6.74
N MET A 158 -15.51 13.54 -7.94
CA MET A 158 -14.36 12.80 -8.47
C MET A 158 -13.16 13.70 -8.74
N ILE A 159 -13.38 14.91 -9.27
CA ILE A 159 -12.33 15.92 -9.48
C ILE A 159 -11.75 16.35 -8.13
N ALA A 160 -12.59 16.66 -7.15
CA ALA A 160 -12.14 17.04 -5.81
C ALA A 160 -11.33 15.91 -5.15
N ILE A 161 -11.80 14.67 -5.22
CA ILE A 161 -11.07 13.49 -4.73
C ILE A 161 -9.73 13.35 -5.44
N PHE A 162 -9.68 13.47 -6.77
CA PHE A 162 -8.45 13.37 -7.55
C PHE A 162 -7.43 14.43 -7.14
N ILE A 163 -7.88 15.67 -6.96
CA ILE A 163 -7.06 16.78 -6.47
C ILE A 163 -6.52 16.46 -5.07
N CYS A 164 -7.38 16.05 -4.13
CA CYS A 164 -6.98 15.70 -2.77
C CYS A 164 -5.92 14.59 -2.75
N LEU A 165 -6.12 13.54 -3.54
CA LEU A 165 -5.20 12.40 -3.63
C LEU A 165 -3.83 12.80 -4.21
N ARG A 166 -3.80 13.78 -5.12
CA ARG A 166 -2.57 14.30 -5.73
C ARG A 166 -1.78 15.20 -4.78
N PHE A 167 -2.47 15.98 -3.94
CA PHE A 167 -1.83 16.85 -2.95
C PHE A 167 -1.43 16.13 -1.65
N PHE A 168 -2.04 14.97 -1.35
CA PHE A 168 -1.71 14.24 -0.14
C PHE A 168 -0.24 13.78 -0.13
N PRO A 169 0.52 14.01 0.97
CA PRO A 169 1.93 13.67 1.01
C PRO A 169 2.15 12.16 0.88
N ASN A 170 3.15 11.77 0.10
CA ASN A 170 3.51 10.36 -0.08
C ASN A 170 4.19 9.81 1.18
N GLN A 171 3.46 9.01 1.96
CA GLN A 171 3.93 8.40 3.21
C GLN A 171 4.41 6.95 3.05
N TYR A 172 4.47 6.38 1.84
CA TYR A 172 4.77 4.95 1.64
C TYR A 172 6.21 4.56 2.01
N LEU A 173 7.14 5.53 2.14
CA LEU A 173 8.45 5.25 2.73
C LEU A 173 8.34 4.75 4.17
N ARG A 174 7.37 5.23 4.95
CA ARG A 174 7.12 4.77 6.32
C ARG A 174 6.74 3.29 6.35
N VAL A 175 5.89 2.86 5.41
CA VAL A 175 5.50 1.45 5.23
C VAL A 175 6.72 0.60 4.92
N TRP A 176 7.54 1.06 3.96
CA TRP A 176 8.77 0.37 3.59
C TRP A 176 9.75 0.23 4.76
N LYS A 177 10.01 1.30 5.54
CA LYS A 177 10.90 1.24 6.71
C LYS A 177 10.43 0.23 7.75
N ARG A 178 9.13 0.22 8.06
CA ARG A 178 8.53 -0.72 9.02
C ARG A 178 8.63 -2.16 8.52
N ALA A 179 8.34 -2.40 7.25
CA ALA A 179 8.48 -3.72 6.64
C ALA A 179 9.94 -4.19 6.60
N MET A 180 10.88 -3.30 6.27
CA MET A 180 12.31 -3.58 6.28
C MET A 180 12.83 -3.92 7.68
N ALA A 181 12.42 -3.16 8.70
CA ALA A 181 12.82 -3.44 10.08
C ALA A 181 12.29 -4.80 10.57
N LYS A 182 11.06 -5.17 10.21
CA LYS A 182 10.49 -6.49 10.53
C LYS A 182 11.15 -7.63 9.75
N PHE A 183 11.51 -7.38 8.48
CA PHE A 183 12.28 -8.33 7.68
C PHE A 183 13.66 -8.59 8.29
N ILE A 184 14.39 -7.54 8.69
CA ILE A 184 15.68 -7.68 9.38
C ILE A 184 15.51 -8.43 10.72
N GLN A 185 14.44 -8.14 11.48
CA GLN A 185 14.12 -8.90 12.69
C GLN A 185 13.90 -10.39 12.43
N SER A 186 13.24 -10.74 11.33
CA SER A 186 13.04 -12.15 10.95
C SER A 186 14.38 -12.81 10.65
N LEU A 187 15.24 -12.12 9.89
CA LEU A 187 16.60 -12.56 9.57
C LEU A 187 17.48 -12.75 10.81
N GLU A 188 17.43 -11.83 11.79
CA GLU A 188 18.14 -11.98 13.07
C GLU A 188 17.75 -13.28 13.79
N LEU A 189 16.44 -13.58 13.85
CA LEU A 189 15.91 -14.79 14.46
C LEU A 189 16.29 -16.05 13.68
N ASP A 190 16.36 -15.98 12.35
CA ASP A 190 16.77 -17.09 11.51
C ASP A 190 18.26 -17.41 11.67
N ILE A 191 19.12 -16.38 11.84
CA ILE A 191 20.54 -16.56 12.19
C ILE A 191 20.68 -17.23 13.56
N GLU A 192 19.91 -16.82 14.56
CA GLU A 192 19.97 -17.44 15.89
C GLU A 192 19.50 -18.90 15.85
N LYS A 193 18.44 -19.18 15.09
CA LYS A 193 17.87 -20.52 14.96
C LYS A 193 18.75 -21.48 14.17
N SER A 194 19.46 -21.01 13.14
CA SER A 194 20.32 -21.87 12.31
C SER A 194 21.39 -22.60 13.13
N PHE A 195 21.78 -22.06 14.29
CA PHE A 195 22.78 -22.66 15.17
C PHE A 195 22.20 -23.38 16.40
N SER A 196 20.90 -23.27 16.67
CA SER A 196 20.27 -23.82 17.89
C SER A 196 19.67 -25.23 17.75
N HIS A 197 19.83 -25.88 16.58
CA HIS A 197 19.29 -27.22 16.24
C HIS A 197 17.77 -27.42 16.46
N ARG A 198 17.00 -26.38 16.81
CA ARG A 198 15.54 -26.42 16.90
C ARG A 198 14.91 -26.00 15.57
N GLY A 199 14.22 -26.96 14.96
CA GLY A 199 13.66 -26.88 13.61
C GLY A 199 12.53 -25.87 13.39
N LEU A 200 12.22 -25.75 12.09
CA LEU A 200 11.30 -24.87 11.37
C LEU A 200 11.74 -23.40 11.26
N ARG A 201 12.37 -23.09 10.11
CA ARG A 201 12.59 -21.72 9.61
C ARG A 201 11.25 -21.00 9.51
N PHE A 202 11.15 -19.76 10.00
CA PHE A 202 9.93 -18.94 9.93
C PHE A 202 9.77 -18.30 8.53
N MET A 203 9.92 -19.12 7.48
CA MET A 203 9.82 -18.69 6.08
C MET A 203 8.55 -17.87 5.82
N GLN A 204 7.45 -18.18 6.51
CA GLN A 204 6.17 -17.52 6.27
C GLN A 204 6.17 -16.04 6.70
N GLU A 205 6.68 -15.71 7.89
CA GLU A 205 6.73 -14.31 8.38
C GLU A 205 7.70 -13.48 7.55
N GLU A 206 8.85 -14.08 7.20
CA GLU A 206 9.84 -13.48 6.34
C GLU A 206 9.26 -13.16 4.95
N MET A 207 8.59 -14.14 4.32
CA MET A 207 7.94 -13.98 3.02
C MET A 207 6.86 -12.89 3.06
N ILE A 208 6.10 -12.77 4.15
CA ILE A 208 5.10 -11.70 4.31
C ILE A 208 5.80 -10.33 4.33
N ASN A 209 6.80 -10.13 5.18
CA ASN A 209 7.54 -8.86 5.27
C ASN A 209 8.14 -8.47 3.92
N LEU A 210 8.74 -9.44 3.24
CA LEU A 210 9.36 -9.25 1.94
C LEU A 210 8.33 -8.97 0.83
N SER A 211 7.15 -9.59 0.89
CA SER A 211 6.03 -9.30 -0.02
C SER A 211 5.57 -7.85 0.10
N VAL A 212 5.48 -7.31 1.32
CA VAL A 212 5.11 -5.91 1.57
C VAL A 212 6.19 -4.97 1.01
N ILE A 213 7.47 -5.26 1.25
CA ILE A 213 8.58 -4.47 0.66
C ILE A 213 8.45 -4.42 -0.88
N ARG A 214 8.15 -5.55 -1.52
CA ARG A 214 7.98 -5.64 -2.98
C ARG A 214 6.75 -4.87 -3.48
N GLN A 215 5.60 -5.04 -2.83
CA GLN A 215 4.34 -4.40 -3.22
C GLN A 215 4.45 -2.87 -3.18
N TYR A 216 5.04 -2.32 -2.12
CA TYR A 216 5.13 -0.87 -1.94
C TYR A 216 6.34 -0.21 -2.62
N ARG A 217 7.29 -0.98 -3.18
CA ARG A 217 8.52 -0.46 -3.80
C ARG A 217 8.26 0.65 -4.83
N ARG A 218 7.25 0.48 -5.68
CA ARG A 218 6.89 1.40 -6.76
C ARG A 218 6.06 2.62 -6.30
N LEU A 219 5.59 2.59 -5.05
CA LEU A 219 4.87 3.69 -4.40
C LEU A 219 5.79 4.60 -3.59
N ILE A 220 7.05 4.21 -3.37
CA ILE A 220 8.05 5.04 -2.70
C ILE A 220 8.41 6.25 -3.59
N PRO A 221 8.58 7.47 -3.02
CA PRO A 221 9.04 8.63 -3.79
C PRO A 221 10.33 8.34 -4.57
N LYS A 222 10.41 8.81 -5.82
CA LYS A 222 11.56 8.56 -6.72
C LYS A 222 12.90 8.96 -6.09
N LYS A 223 12.95 10.04 -5.31
CA LYS A 223 14.17 10.50 -4.60
C LYS A 223 14.76 9.46 -3.64
N TYR A 224 13.94 8.56 -3.11
CA TYR A 224 14.38 7.52 -2.16
C TYR A 224 14.57 6.15 -2.82
N MET A 225 14.07 5.97 -4.04
CA MET A 225 13.87 4.67 -4.68
C MET A 225 15.19 3.90 -4.90
N ILE A 226 16.28 4.58 -5.26
CA ILE A 226 17.58 3.92 -5.47
C ILE A 226 18.13 3.37 -4.14
N PHE A 227 18.05 4.16 -3.07
CA PHE A 227 18.57 3.78 -1.76
C PHE A 227 17.77 2.62 -1.16
N THR A 228 16.44 2.73 -1.14
CA THR A 228 15.56 1.68 -0.61
C THR A 228 15.73 0.37 -1.38
N GLN A 229 15.94 0.43 -2.69
CA GLN A 229 16.23 -0.75 -3.50
C GLN A 229 17.58 -1.38 -3.18
N LYS A 230 18.65 -0.59 -3.10
CA LYS A 230 19.99 -1.11 -2.79
C LYS A 230 20.03 -1.74 -1.40
N ILE A 231 19.39 -1.12 -0.41
CA ILE A 231 19.24 -1.70 0.94
C ILE A 231 18.48 -3.03 0.86
N SER A 232 17.31 -3.05 0.20
CA SER A 232 16.49 -4.27 0.07
C SER A 232 17.25 -5.42 -0.60
N ILE A 233 18.03 -5.12 -1.66
CA ILE A 233 18.85 -6.11 -2.36
C ILE A 233 19.94 -6.66 -1.45
N ASN A 234 20.69 -5.79 -0.77
CA ASN A 234 21.81 -6.21 0.06
C ASN A 234 21.38 -7.06 1.26
N ILE A 235 20.31 -6.67 1.97
CA ILE A 235 19.80 -7.49 3.08
C ILE A 235 19.24 -8.83 2.57
N ARG A 236 18.56 -8.85 1.42
CA ARG A 236 18.10 -10.10 0.81
C ARG A 236 19.27 -11.00 0.38
N ASN A 237 20.38 -10.41 -0.07
CA ASN A 237 21.58 -11.19 -0.40
C ASN A 237 22.19 -11.82 0.86
N ILE A 238 22.17 -11.12 2.00
CA ILE A 238 22.58 -11.69 3.29
C ILE A 238 21.67 -12.87 3.68
N GLN A 239 20.35 -12.73 3.52
CA GLN A 239 19.41 -13.84 3.71
C GLN A 239 19.76 -15.03 2.79
N PHE A 240 19.95 -14.80 1.49
CA PHE A 240 20.30 -15.88 0.57
C PHE A 240 21.63 -16.55 0.94
N SER A 241 22.61 -15.79 1.46
CA SER A 241 23.85 -16.35 1.96
C SER A 241 23.63 -17.21 3.22
N LEU A 242 22.75 -16.79 4.13
CA LEU A 242 22.34 -17.58 5.29
C LEU A 242 21.61 -18.87 4.87
N ASP A 243 20.78 -18.82 3.84
CA ASP A 243 20.09 -20.02 3.33
C ASP A 243 21.08 -21.06 2.78
N ASN A 244 22.23 -20.60 2.27
CA ASN A 244 23.30 -21.44 1.71
C ASN A 244 24.39 -21.82 2.73
N LEU A 245 24.19 -21.55 4.03
CA LEU A 245 25.16 -21.86 5.08
C LEU A 245 25.60 -23.33 5.08
N TYR A 246 24.68 -24.24 4.71
CA TYR A 246 24.91 -25.68 4.68
C TYR A 246 26.08 -26.10 3.78
N TYR A 247 26.47 -25.26 2.82
CA TYR A 247 27.52 -25.55 1.86
C TYR A 247 28.90 -24.99 2.25
N GLU A 248 29.02 -24.26 3.36
CA GLU A 248 30.28 -23.73 3.88
C GLU A 248 30.48 -24.08 5.37
N GLY A 249 31.70 -23.97 5.88
CA GLY A 249 31.99 -24.22 7.29
C GLY A 249 31.20 -23.29 8.22
N GLU A 250 30.63 -23.85 9.29
CA GLU A 250 29.83 -23.11 10.27
C GLU A 250 30.69 -22.19 11.15
N ASN A 251 30.95 -20.96 10.70
CA ASN A 251 31.57 -19.93 11.54
C ASN A 251 30.49 -19.17 12.35
N GLN A 252 30.06 -19.76 13.47
CA GLN A 252 28.99 -19.20 14.31
C GLN A 252 29.31 -17.79 14.82
N ALA A 253 30.57 -17.53 15.14
CA ALA A 253 31.01 -16.26 15.69
C ALA A 253 30.85 -15.13 14.66
N PHE A 254 31.23 -15.36 13.38
CA PHE A 254 31.01 -14.42 12.29
C PHE A 254 29.52 -14.04 12.14
N TRP A 255 28.64 -15.05 12.13
CA TRP A 255 27.20 -14.82 11.98
C TRP A 255 26.56 -14.14 13.18
N HIS A 256 27.11 -14.35 14.39
CA HIS A 256 26.72 -13.59 15.56
C HIS A 256 27.01 -12.09 15.40
N GLU A 257 28.18 -11.72 14.88
CA GLU A 257 28.50 -10.31 14.59
C GLU A 257 27.61 -9.71 13.48
N VAL A 258 27.30 -10.51 12.44
CA VAL A 258 26.34 -10.09 11.40
C VAL A 258 24.97 -9.80 12.03
N LYS A 259 24.48 -10.67 12.92
CA LYS A 259 23.22 -10.46 13.65
C LYS A 259 23.23 -9.17 14.46
N GLU A 260 24.30 -8.90 15.21
CA GLU A 260 24.45 -7.66 15.99
C GLU A 260 24.43 -6.40 15.12
N ASN A 261 25.10 -6.43 13.96
CA ASN A 261 25.07 -5.32 13.01
C ASN A 261 23.67 -5.15 12.38
N LEU A 262 22.98 -6.25 12.05
CA LEU A 262 21.60 -6.19 11.57
C LEU A 262 20.66 -5.58 12.62
N TYR A 263 20.83 -5.94 13.90
CA TYR A 263 20.10 -5.34 15.01
C TYR A 263 20.31 -3.83 15.10
N ARG A 264 21.56 -3.36 14.97
CA ARG A 264 21.89 -1.92 14.95
C ARG A 264 21.25 -1.20 13.78
N LEU A 265 21.35 -1.76 12.57
CA LEU A 265 20.70 -1.22 11.38
C LEU A 265 19.19 -1.12 11.56
N ARG A 266 18.56 -2.16 12.12
CA ARG A 266 17.12 -2.17 12.41
C ARG A 266 16.73 -1.04 13.38
N CYS A 267 17.50 -0.85 14.45
CA CYS A 267 17.26 0.22 15.42
C CYS A 267 17.37 1.60 14.77
N ALA A 268 18.39 1.82 13.96
CA ALA A 268 18.56 3.06 13.20
C ALA A 268 17.44 3.30 12.19
N ILE A 269 16.96 2.25 11.50
CA ILE A 269 15.79 2.33 10.62
C ILE A 269 14.52 2.78 11.36
N LYS A 270 14.32 2.28 12.59
CA LYS A 270 13.19 2.70 13.43
C LYS A 270 13.34 4.15 13.91
N ALA A 271 14.55 4.55 14.29
CA ALA A 271 14.85 5.89 14.82
C ALA A 271 15.02 6.98 13.76
N ASN A 272 15.20 6.61 12.48
CA ASN A 272 15.58 7.51 11.38
C ASN A 272 16.94 8.21 11.61
N THR A 273 17.89 7.48 12.18
CA THR A 273 19.24 7.97 12.44
C THR A 273 20.24 7.26 11.53
N SER A 274 21.38 7.89 11.27
CA SER A 274 22.52 7.22 10.65
C SER A 274 23.09 6.14 11.58
N CYS A 275 23.79 5.17 10.99
CA CYS A 275 24.63 4.20 11.69
C CYS A 275 26.10 4.53 11.46
N ASP A 276 26.95 4.20 12.42
CA ASP A 276 28.38 4.03 12.15
C ASP A 276 28.62 2.76 11.32
N ASP A 277 29.81 2.62 10.75
CA ASP A 277 30.17 1.45 9.94
C ASP A 277 30.00 0.13 10.73
N PRO A 278 29.76 -1.00 10.02
CA PRO A 278 29.59 -2.29 10.69
C PRO A 278 30.83 -2.65 11.52
N ILE A 279 30.61 -3.06 12.77
CA ILE A 279 31.68 -3.51 13.66
C ILE A 279 31.84 -5.02 13.47
N MET A 280 32.99 -5.44 12.93
CA MET A 280 33.36 -6.84 12.75
C MET A 280 34.74 -7.05 13.39
N SER A 281 34.85 -7.92 14.37
CA SER A 281 36.14 -8.34 14.93
C SER A 281 36.65 -9.63 14.27
N ILE A 282 35.76 -10.37 13.62
CA ILE A 282 36.06 -11.63 12.96
C ILE A 282 36.30 -11.38 11.47
N LEU A 283 37.47 -11.78 10.99
CA LEU A 283 37.81 -11.70 9.58
C LEU A 283 37.04 -12.76 8.77
N PRO A 284 36.48 -12.41 7.61
CA PRO A 284 35.78 -13.37 6.78
C PRO A 284 36.77 -14.36 6.14
N GLU A 285 36.54 -15.64 6.38
CA GLU A 285 37.37 -16.76 5.93
C GLU A 285 36.96 -17.25 4.53
N THR A 286 35.68 -17.12 4.19
CA THR A 286 35.12 -17.63 2.93
C THR A 286 34.69 -16.50 1.98
N LYS A 287 34.53 -16.84 0.69
CA LYS A 287 34.02 -15.89 -0.32
C LYS A 287 32.60 -15.42 0.01
N LEU A 288 31.75 -16.30 0.56
CA LEU A 288 30.40 -15.94 0.98
C LEU A 288 30.43 -15.01 2.19
N GLN A 289 31.29 -15.24 3.19
CA GLN A 289 31.45 -14.32 4.33
C GLN A 289 31.94 -12.94 3.86
N GLN A 290 32.91 -12.88 2.93
CA GLN A 290 33.37 -11.63 2.32
C GLN A 290 32.22 -10.91 1.59
N TYR A 291 31.39 -11.67 0.87
CA TYR A 291 30.22 -11.14 0.18
C TYR A 291 29.15 -10.61 1.13
N VAL A 292 28.87 -11.32 2.23
CA VAL A 292 27.97 -10.89 3.30
C VAL A 292 28.45 -9.58 3.92
N MET A 293 29.75 -9.49 4.25
CA MET A 293 30.34 -8.28 4.82
C MET A 293 30.22 -7.08 3.88
N ARG A 294 30.47 -7.28 2.58
CA ARG A 294 30.26 -6.24 1.56
C ARG A 294 28.80 -5.81 1.45
N CYS A 295 27.86 -6.76 1.47
CA CYS A 295 26.43 -6.45 1.45
C CYS A 295 26.01 -5.62 2.67
N LEU A 296 26.50 -6.00 3.86
CA LEU A 296 26.24 -5.31 5.11
C LEU A 296 26.76 -3.86 5.08
N GLN A 297 28.03 -3.65 4.70
CA GLN A 297 28.62 -2.32 4.53
C GLN A 297 27.84 -1.46 3.54
N GLN A 298 27.44 -2.04 2.39
CA GLN A 298 26.65 -1.31 1.41
C GLN A 298 25.24 -0.99 1.92
N ALA A 299 24.61 -1.86 2.71
CA ALA A 299 23.30 -1.58 3.31
C ALA A 299 23.38 -0.39 4.28
N PHE A 300 24.41 -0.36 5.15
CA PHE A 300 24.67 0.73 6.07
C PHE A 300 24.94 2.05 5.34
N SER A 301 25.87 2.04 4.39
CA SER A 301 26.21 3.22 3.57
C SER A 301 24.97 3.79 2.86
N LYS A 302 24.13 2.93 2.28
CA LYS A 302 22.91 3.37 1.59
C LYS A 302 21.82 3.86 2.54
N TRP A 303 21.74 3.30 3.75
CA TRP A 303 20.87 3.80 4.79
C TRP A 303 21.31 5.19 5.28
N ASN A 304 22.60 5.41 5.49
CA ASN A 304 23.15 6.71 5.87
C ASN A 304 22.88 7.77 4.80
N GLN A 305 23.12 7.43 3.52
CA GLN A 305 22.78 8.31 2.40
C GLN A 305 21.28 8.63 2.35
N LEU A 306 20.41 7.65 2.64
CA LEU A 306 18.97 7.89 2.74
C LEU A 306 18.62 8.83 3.90
N CYS A 307 19.27 8.70 5.05
CA CYS A 307 19.05 9.58 6.22
C CYS A 307 19.40 11.04 5.92
N ILE A 308 20.49 11.30 5.20
CA ILE A 308 20.86 12.65 4.78
C ILE A 308 19.74 13.30 3.94
N ILE A 309 19.13 12.53 3.01
CA ILE A 309 18.02 13.01 2.16
C ILE A 309 16.69 13.07 2.94
N LEU A 310 16.61 12.49 4.13
CA LEU A 310 15.42 12.63 4.98
C LEU A 310 15.47 13.88 5.86
N GLN A 311 16.66 14.43 6.10
CA GLN A 311 16.87 15.66 6.86
C GLN A 311 16.71 16.93 5.99
N HIS A 312 16.63 16.78 4.66
CA HIS A 312 16.44 17.84 3.66
C HIS A 312 15.17 17.62 2.82
#